data_AF-A0A925X0V2-F1
#
_entry.id   AF-A0A925X0V2-F1
#
_cell.length_a   1.000
_cell.length_b   1.000
_cell.length_c   1.000
_cell.angle_alpha   90.00
_cell.angle_beta   90.00
_cell.angle_gamma   90.00
#
_symmetry.space_group_name_H-M   'P 1'
#
loop_
_entity.id
_entity.type
_entity.pdbx_description
1 polymer ?
#
loop_
_entity_poly.entity_id
_entity_poly.type
_entity_poly.pdbx_seq_one_letter_code
_entity_poly.pdbx_strand_id
1 'polypeptide(L)'
;KFPKAKWFIHEAIDTDIHRRAASQAFGASVRPYFKYDAAKVIVSLDCDFIGAEEDVANNIRKFVDGRRIETPKSDMNRLYVVEALMTLTGVNADHRLRVSSSLVPQIAQALVAEISGRAASAVAGVDAKWISECAKDLKAHAGNSLVVAGQRQPLAVHLLANAINAALGNISKTVVLHEAADAKEGTLTELAELLNGGGVETLVLLGGNPVYDAPVDLNWSAALAKAKSVVRLGYYEDETFQAAKRANDLHLPAAHYLESWGDVLTSDGTLVPIQPLIAPLFGGLTEIEVLARIAGESDVEPYKIARQTFAKISGAADDVAWSKFLYHGFLEGSAAKGVSGRLNEAAVSQAAAAIKTSAPSKDSLEVVFHRDYSVDDGRYNNNGWLQELPDPITKVVWDNPILISRKTASELGVKNSDVVEVKLGGRTVKGPIWIQPGMADYTLALALGYGRELSGRVGYQVGFNFYPLRTAAGGDIVIGATISKTSETYPISCTQDHWSMEGRPIIREGNLEQYREHPEFVQNMNGHEPPGGNRPLYPNPFDEAKKVAHHQWGMAIDLGACVGCSSCTVACQSENNIPIVGKDLVARGREMHWLRIDRYYAGGPKKHNWDA
;
A
#
# COMPACT_ATOMS: atom_id res chain seq x y z
N LYS A 1 -21.06 -27.11 -12.61
CA LYS A 1 -22.49 -27.42 -12.38
C LYS A 1 -23.45 -26.37 -12.97
N PHE A 2 -23.06 -25.10 -13.08
CA PHE A 2 -23.89 -24.05 -13.70
C PHE A 2 -23.22 -23.48 -14.96
N PRO A 3 -23.54 -23.96 -16.18
CA PRO A 3 -22.84 -23.57 -17.40
C PRO A 3 -23.07 -22.10 -17.82
N LYS A 4 -24.11 -21.46 -17.29
CA LYS A 4 -24.41 -20.03 -17.53
C LYS A 4 -23.92 -19.12 -16.40
N ALA A 5 -23.39 -19.68 -15.31
CA ALA A 5 -22.84 -18.86 -14.23
C ALA A 5 -21.61 -18.12 -14.73
N LYS A 6 -21.48 -16.87 -14.30
CA LYS A 6 -20.33 -16.01 -14.57
C LYS A 6 -19.75 -15.58 -13.23
N TRP A 7 -18.44 -15.49 -13.18
CA TRP A 7 -17.71 -15.03 -12.00
C TRP A 7 -17.16 -13.65 -12.28
N PHE A 8 -17.30 -12.74 -11.32
CA PHE A 8 -16.81 -11.37 -11.43
C PHE A 8 -15.98 -11.04 -10.19
N ILE A 9 -14.90 -10.30 -10.37
CA ILE A 9 -14.07 -9.82 -9.26
C ILE A 9 -14.16 -8.30 -9.23
N HIS A 10 -14.31 -7.76 -8.03
CA HIS A 10 -14.24 -6.34 -7.77
C HIS A 10 -13.37 -6.10 -6.54
N GLU A 11 -12.28 -5.37 -6.75
CA GLU A 11 -11.46 -4.79 -5.70
C GLU A 11 -11.43 -3.29 -5.94
N ALA A 12 -11.60 -2.51 -4.87
CA ALA A 12 -11.56 -1.06 -4.98
C ALA A 12 -10.19 -0.55 -5.44
N ILE A 13 -9.13 -1.30 -5.10
CA ILE A 13 -7.74 -1.05 -5.49
C ILE A 13 -7.32 -2.17 -6.44
N ASP A 14 -6.76 -1.82 -7.60
CA ASP A 14 -6.39 -2.79 -8.64
C ASP A 14 -5.08 -3.50 -8.31
N THR A 15 -5.17 -4.59 -7.55
CA THR A 15 -4.00 -5.42 -7.20
C THR A 15 -3.60 -6.39 -8.31
N ASP A 16 -4.45 -6.60 -9.33
CA ASP A 16 -4.22 -7.55 -10.41
C ASP A 16 -3.39 -6.97 -11.58
N ILE A 17 -3.16 -5.65 -11.59
CA ILE A 17 -2.43 -4.98 -12.67
C ILE A 17 -1.03 -5.55 -12.92
N HIS A 18 -0.34 -6.01 -11.87
CA HIS A 18 0.98 -6.65 -12.00
C HIS A 18 0.91 -7.94 -12.82
N ARG A 19 -0.11 -8.77 -12.59
CA ARG A 19 -0.34 -10.01 -13.36
C ARG A 19 -0.76 -9.67 -14.80
N ARG A 20 -1.70 -8.75 -14.99
CA ARG A 20 -2.17 -8.36 -16.34
C ARG A 20 -1.02 -7.80 -17.18
N ALA A 21 -0.20 -6.92 -16.60
CA ALA A 21 0.97 -6.35 -17.27
C ALA A 21 2.01 -7.42 -17.61
N ALA A 22 2.39 -8.27 -16.66
CA ALA A 22 3.36 -9.33 -16.93
C ALA A 22 2.83 -10.32 -17.98
N SER A 23 1.54 -10.66 -17.93
CA SER A 23 0.94 -11.58 -18.88
C SER A 23 0.98 -11.03 -20.31
N GLN A 24 0.68 -9.74 -20.47
CA GLN A 24 0.82 -9.06 -21.76
C GLN A 24 2.29 -8.86 -22.17
N ALA A 25 3.19 -8.56 -21.22
CA ALA A 25 4.61 -8.38 -21.48
C ALA A 25 5.29 -9.68 -21.96
N PHE A 26 4.85 -10.85 -21.49
CA PHE A 26 5.50 -12.13 -21.80
C PHE A 26 4.66 -13.06 -22.67
N GLY A 27 3.42 -12.69 -23.02
CA GLY A 27 2.54 -13.47 -23.89
C GLY A 27 2.08 -14.80 -23.29
N ALA A 28 2.11 -14.93 -21.96
CA ALA A 28 1.71 -16.12 -21.21
C ALA A 28 1.04 -15.67 -19.91
N SER A 29 0.11 -16.45 -19.35
CA SER A 29 -0.54 -16.09 -18.07
C SER A 29 0.45 -16.24 -16.91
N VAL A 30 1.03 -15.11 -16.48
CA VAL A 30 2.08 -15.06 -15.45
C VAL A 30 1.89 -13.88 -14.51
N ARG A 31 2.37 -14.05 -13.27
CA ARG A 31 2.44 -13.00 -12.25
C ARG A 31 3.90 -12.77 -11.84
N PRO A 32 4.37 -11.52 -11.73
CA PRO A 32 5.73 -11.25 -11.29
C PRO A 32 5.82 -11.36 -9.76
N TYR A 33 6.94 -11.89 -9.29
CA TYR A 33 7.37 -11.91 -7.90
C TYR A 33 8.72 -11.21 -7.79
N PHE A 34 8.80 -10.20 -6.93
CA PHE A 34 9.95 -9.31 -6.82
C PHE A 34 10.85 -9.73 -5.65
N LYS A 35 12.13 -9.99 -5.94
CA LYS A 35 13.15 -10.35 -4.96
C LYS A 35 14.00 -9.14 -4.61
N TYR A 36 13.51 -8.32 -3.69
CA TYR A 36 14.19 -7.11 -3.21
C TYR A 36 15.55 -7.41 -2.55
N ASP A 37 15.69 -8.58 -1.94
CA ASP A 37 16.90 -9.10 -1.31
C ASP A 37 18.02 -9.43 -2.31
N ALA A 38 17.66 -9.72 -3.56
CA ALA A 38 18.60 -9.98 -4.64
C ALA A 38 19.02 -8.69 -5.39
N ALA A 39 18.42 -7.54 -5.08
CA ALA A 39 18.66 -6.29 -5.78
C ALA A 39 19.63 -5.38 -5.02
N LYS A 40 20.67 -4.90 -5.72
CA LYS A 40 21.61 -3.86 -5.26
C LYS A 40 21.14 -2.45 -5.63
N VAL A 41 20.41 -2.32 -6.73
CA VAL A 41 19.79 -1.06 -7.17
C VAL A 41 18.32 -1.29 -7.48
N ILE A 42 17.45 -0.54 -6.82
CA ILE A 42 16.01 -0.63 -6.97
C ILE A 42 15.50 0.71 -7.49
N VAL A 43 14.66 0.67 -8.52
CA VAL A 43 13.93 1.84 -9.02
C VAL A 43 12.45 1.61 -8.85
N SER A 44 11.81 2.44 -8.03
CA SER A 44 10.37 2.49 -7.85
C SER A 44 9.76 3.59 -8.73
N LEU A 45 8.84 3.19 -9.61
CA LEU A 45 8.02 4.07 -10.44
C LEU A 45 6.63 4.19 -9.79
N ASP A 46 6.49 5.14 -8.87
CA ASP A 46 5.31 5.42 -8.04
C ASP A 46 4.77 4.17 -7.32
N CYS A 47 5.68 3.26 -6.95
CA CYS A 47 5.42 2.00 -6.27
C CYS A 47 5.75 2.13 -4.78
N ASP A 48 4.73 2.08 -3.94
CA ASP A 48 4.90 2.12 -2.49
C ASP A 48 4.98 0.70 -1.90
N PHE A 49 5.99 -0.07 -2.34
CA PHE A 49 6.16 -1.47 -1.94
C PHE A 49 6.44 -1.69 -0.45
N ILE A 50 6.83 -0.62 0.27
CA ILE A 50 7.04 -0.61 1.72
C ILE A 50 5.72 -0.34 2.47
N GLY A 51 4.69 0.17 1.78
CA GLY A 51 3.53 0.76 2.45
C GLY A 51 2.17 0.28 1.97
N ALA A 52 1.91 0.34 0.66
CA ALA A 52 0.54 0.22 0.13
C ALA A 52 0.33 -0.90 -0.91
N GLU A 53 1.40 -1.49 -1.44
CA GLU A 53 1.31 -2.62 -2.39
C GLU A 53 0.89 -3.93 -1.69
N GLU A 54 0.80 -5.03 -2.44
CA GLU A 54 0.67 -6.36 -1.84
C GLU A 54 2.02 -6.86 -1.28
N ASP A 55 1.95 -7.81 -0.35
CA ASP A 55 3.13 -8.48 0.23
C ASP A 55 4.12 -7.57 1.00
N VAL A 56 3.63 -6.43 1.49
CA VAL A 56 4.42 -5.38 2.17
C VAL A 56 5.37 -5.94 3.23
N ALA A 57 4.91 -6.83 4.11
CA ALA A 57 5.75 -7.38 5.17
C ALA A 57 7.00 -8.11 4.63
N ASN A 58 6.84 -8.87 3.55
CA ASN A 58 7.95 -9.56 2.89
C ASN A 58 8.83 -8.59 2.10
N ASN A 59 8.22 -7.63 1.40
CA ASN A 59 8.95 -6.59 0.68
C ASN A 59 9.85 -5.78 1.61
N ILE A 60 9.33 -5.34 2.78
CA ILE A 60 10.08 -4.64 3.82
C ILE A 60 11.25 -5.49 4.27
N ARG A 61 11.00 -6.73 4.70
CA ARG A 61 12.06 -7.62 5.20
C ARG A 61 13.20 -7.77 4.19
N LYS A 62 12.86 -8.13 2.96
CA LYS A 62 13.82 -8.36 1.88
C LYS A 62 14.57 -7.10 1.46
N PHE A 63 13.89 -5.96 1.43
CA PHE A 63 14.51 -4.66 1.16
C PHE A 63 15.50 -4.27 2.26
N VAL A 64 15.11 -4.44 3.52
CA VAL A 64 15.90 -4.08 4.69
C VAL A 64 17.10 -5.01 4.90
N ASP A 65 17.05 -6.26 4.43
CA ASP A 65 18.24 -7.14 4.43
C ASP A 65 19.41 -6.52 3.64
N GLY A 66 19.12 -5.71 2.62
CA GLY A 66 20.11 -4.92 1.89
C GLY A 66 20.48 -3.57 2.55
N ARG A 67 19.81 -3.17 3.63
CA ARG A 67 20.00 -1.90 4.36
C ARG A 67 20.77 -2.06 5.67
N ARG A 68 20.93 -3.28 6.19
CA ARG A 68 21.63 -3.54 7.46
C ARG A 68 23.13 -3.30 7.32
N ILE A 69 23.64 -2.32 8.06
CA ILE A 69 25.06 -1.95 8.08
C ILE A 69 25.66 -2.33 9.44
N GLU A 70 26.42 -3.42 9.46
CA GLU A 70 27.08 -3.91 10.68
C GLU A 70 28.53 -3.43 10.80
N THR A 71 29.20 -3.17 9.68
CA THR A 71 30.59 -2.75 9.65
C THR A 71 30.83 -1.68 8.58
N PRO A 72 31.92 -0.91 8.65
CA PRO A 72 32.31 0.02 7.59
C PRO A 72 32.50 -0.64 6.22
N LYS A 73 32.74 -1.95 6.17
CA LYS A 73 32.90 -2.70 4.90
C LYS A 73 31.59 -3.20 4.30
N SER A 74 30.47 -3.04 5.00
CA SER A 74 29.17 -3.47 4.52
C SER A 74 28.78 -2.69 3.26
N ASP A 75 28.04 -3.36 2.38
CA ASP A 75 27.40 -2.74 1.22
C ASP A 75 25.92 -2.49 1.53
N MET A 76 25.35 -1.48 0.86
CA MET A 76 23.95 -1.11 0.99
C MET A 76 23.28 -1.15 -0.38
N ASN A 77 22.04 -1.63 -0.45
CA ASN A 77 21.22 -1.42 -1.63
C ASN A 77 20.88 0.07 -1.80
N ARG A 78 20.70 0.49 -3.04
CA ARG A 78 20.31 1.87 -3.41
C ARG A 78 18.89 1.88 -3.94
N LEU A 79 18.10 2.84 -3.47
CA LEU A 79 16.71 3.02 -3.84
C LEU A 79 16.53 4.39 -4.52
N TYR A 80 16.13 4.34 -5.79
CA TYR A 80 15.59 5.47 -6.53
C TYR A 80 14.07 5.40 -6.50
N VAL A 81 13.41 6.52 -6.23
CA VAL A 81 11.95 6.60 -6.22
C VAL A 81 11.51 7.75 -7.08
N VAL A 82 10.55 7.50 -7.97
CA VAL A 82 9.87 8.51 -8.78
C VAL A 82 8.42 8.52 -8.34
N GLU A 83 7.98 9.55 -7.62
CA GLU A 83 6.61 9.56 -7.07
C GLU A 83 6.09 10.98 -6.83
N ALA A 84 4.76 11.09 -6.79
CA ALA A 84 4.07 12.33 -6.46
C ALA A 84 3.80 12.46 -4.96
N LEU A 85 3.27 11.39 -4.37
CA LEU A 85 2.94 11.31 -2.96
C LEU A 85 4.22 11.14 -2.16
N MET A 86 4.28 11.67 -0.94
CA MET A 86 5.37 11.34 -0.01
C MET A 86 5.06 10.01 0.67
N THR A 87 5.57 8.90 0.12
CA THR A 87 5.20 7.54 0.58
C THR A 87 6.19 6.94 1.58
N LEU A 88 5.88 5.77 2.13
CA LEU A 88 6.82 5.01 2.96
C LEU A 88 8.05 4.55 2.15
N THR A 89 7.86 4.12 0.91
CA THR A 89 8.97 3.84 -0.01
C THR A 89 9.81 5.09 -0.28
N GLY A 90 9.17 6.25 -0.48
CA GLY A 90 9.84 7.51 -0.73
C GLY A 90 10.72 8.02 0.41
N VAL A 91 10.27 7.87 1.67
CA VAL A 91 11.09 8.29 2.82
C VAL A 91 12.29 7.38 3.09
N ASN A 92 12.28 6.16 2.56
CA ASN A 92 13.39 5.21 2.62
C ASN A 92 14.30 5.26 1.37
N ALA A 93 14.05 6.22 0.47
CA ALA A 93 14.81 6.39 -0.76
C ALA A 93 16.11 7.14 -0.53
N ASP A 94 17.19 6.72 -1.20
CA ASP A 94 18.43 7.50 -1.27
C ASP A 94 18.28 8.65 -2.29
N HIS A 95 17.52 8.39 -3.36
CA HIS A 95 17.29 9.34 -4.44
C HIS A 95 15.81 9.40 -4.79
N ARG A 96 15.11 10.38 -4.21
CA ARG A 96 13.69 10.62 -4.51
C ARG A 96 13.50 11.75 -5.52
N LEU A 97 12.97 11.43 -6.69
CA LEU A 97 12.48 12.38 -7.68
C LEU A 97 11.00 12.69 -7.43
N ARG A 98 10.74 13.88 -6.91
CA ARG A 98 9.40 14.41 -6.65
C ARG A 98 8.78 14.92 -7.96
N VAL A 99 7.77 14.22 -8.47
CA VAL A 99 7.11 14.55 -9.75
C VAL A 99 5.66 14.07 -9.75
N SER A 100 4.75 14.76 -10.43
CA SER A 100 3.35 14.32 -10.57
C SER A 100 3.25 12.92 -11.17
N SER A 101 2.29 12.13 -10.71
CA SER A 101 2.15 10.72 -11.05
C SER A 101 1.85 10.52 -12.53
N SER A 102 1.20 11.51 -13.16
CA SER A 102 0.94 11.55 -14.61
C SER A 102 2.18 11.71 -15.49
N LEU A 103 3.34 12.11 -14.94
CA LEU A 103 4.60 12.22 -15.68
C LEU A 103 5.50 10.98 -15.54
N VAL A 104 5.18 10.07 -14.62
CA VAL A 104 5.89 8.79 -14.43
C VAL A 104 5.97 7.96 -15.72
N PRO A 105 4.93 7.88 -16.58
CA PRO A 105 5.04 7.20 -17.86
C PRO A 105 6.15 7.76 -18.77
N GLN A 106 6.34 9.08 -18.81
CA GLN A 106 7.42 9.71 -19.60
C GLN A 106 8.80 9.39 -19.01
N ILE A 107 8.90 9.33 -17.69
CA ILE A 107 10.16 8.97 -17.01
C ILE A 107 10.52 7.51 -17.28
N ALA A 108 9.53 6.60 -17.23
CA ALA A 108 9.72 5.20 -17.60
C ALA A 108 10.20 5.05 -19.06
N GLN A 109 9.61 5.81 -19.99
CA GLN A 109 10.07 5.86 -21.39
C GLN A 109 11.50 6.40 -21.53
N ALA A 110 11.84 7.46 -20.78
CA ALA A 110 13.17 8.04 -20.78
C ALA A 110 14.22 7.03 -20.25
N LEU A 111 13.91 6.29 -19.18
CA LEU A 111 14.77 5.21 -18.68
C LEU A 111 14.95 4.10 -19.72
N VAL A 112 13.89 3.67 -20.41
CA VAL A 112 14.00 2.69 -21.51
C VAL A 112 14.94 3.20 -22.61
N ALA A 113 14.83 4.47 -23.00
CA ALA A 113 15.69 5.07 -24.02
C ALA A 113 17.18 5.04 -23.59
N GLU A 114 17.48 5.54 -22.39
CA GLU A 114 18.84 5.57 -21.83
C GLU A 114 19.47 4.18 -21.66
N ILE A 115 18.68 3.19 -21.25
CA ILE A 115 19.13 1.80 -21.11
C ILE A 115 19.41 1.20 -22.50
N SER A 116 18.60 1.55 -23.50
CA SER A 116 18.76 1.10 -24.89
C SER A 116 19.83 1.87 -25.67
N GLY A 117 20.54 2.82 -25.05
CA GLY A 117 21.55 3.66 -25.71
C GLY A 117 20.97 4.70 -26.68
N ARG A 118 19.68 5.03 -26.54
CA ARG A 118 19.00 6.08 -27.30
C ARG A 118 18.89 7.34 -26.44
N ALA A 119 18.85 8.50 -27.09
CA ALA A 119 18.63 9.75 -26.36
C ALA A 119 17.22 9.79 -25.76
N ALA A 120 17.11 10.01 -24.45
CA ALA A 120 15.83 10.24 -23.81
C ALA A 120 15.22 11.58 -24.23
N SER A 121 13.89 11.61 -24.35
CA SER A 121 13.16 12.87 -24.50
C SER A 121 13.15 13.63 -23.18
N ALA A 122 13.21 14.96 -23.23
CA ALA A 122 13.12 15.78 -22.03
C ALA A 122 11.74 15.65 -21.36
N VAL A 123 11.73 15.48 -20.04
CA VAL A 123 10.52 15.45 -19.22
C VAL A 123 10.39 16.79 -18.52
N ALA A 124 9.21 17.41 -18.60
CA ALA A 124 8.99 18.74 -18.06
C ALA A 124 9.23 18.78 -16.54
N GLY A 125 10.07 19.72 -16.08
CA GLY A 125 10.37 19.91 -14.66
C GLY A 125 11.30 18.85 -14.05
N VAL A 126 11.88 17.95 -14.86
CA VAL A 126 12.80 16.91 -14.41
C VAL A 126 14.20 17.18 -14.95
N ASP A 127 15.21 17.07 -14.07
CA ASP A 127 16.60 17.12 -14.49
C ASP A 127 16.99 15.83 -15.23
N ALA A 128 17.38 15.96 -16.50
CA ALA A 128 17.82 14.84 -17.33
C ALA A 128 19.01 14.08 -16.71
N LYS A 129 19.84 14.75 -15.90
CA LYS A 129 20.96 14.11 -15.20
C LYS A 129 20.50 13.07 -14.19
N TRP A 130 19.36 13.28 -13.53
CA TRP A 130 18.83 12.29 -12.58
C TRP A 130 18.49 10.99 -13.30
N ILE A 131 17.84 11.09 -14.47
CA ILE A 131 17.44 9.94 -15.29
C ILE A 131 18.68 9.22 -15.82
N SER A 132 19.66 9.95 -16.34
CA SER A 132 20.87 9.35 -16.92
C SER A 132 21.76 8.65 -15.88
N GLU A 133 21.93 9.23 -14.68
CA GLU A 133 22.67 8.56 -13.60
C GLU A 133 21.91 7.35 -13.05
N CYS A 134 20.58 7.43 -12.91
CA CYS A 134 19.74 6.28 -12.54
C CYS A 134 19.87 5.13 -13.56
N ALA A 135 19.77 5.43 -14.86
CA ALA A 135 19.92 4.44 -15.92
C ALA A 135 21.34 3.85 -15.98
N LYS A 136 22.37 4.66 -15.73
CA LYS A 136 23.76 4.21 -15.64
C LYS A 136 23.97 3.26 -14.47
N ASP A 137 23.40 3.55 -13.32
CA ASP A 137 23.50 2.71 -12.12
C ASP A 137 22.74 1.38 -12.29
N LEU A 138 21.55 1.41 -12.89
CA LEU A 138 20.82 0.21 -13.31
C LEU A 138 21.64 -0.69 -14.25
N LYS A 139 22.30 -0.10 -15.27
CA LYS A 139 23.17 -0.83 -16.21
C LYS A 139 24.41 -1.41 -15.53
N ALA A 140 25.03 -0.67 -14.61
CA ALA A 140 26.19 -1.13 -13.85
C ALA A 140 25.85 -2.34 -12.96
N HIS A 141 24.58 -2.50 -12.58
CA HIS A 141 24.09 -3.59 -11.75
C HIS A 141 23.12 -4.52 -12.50
N ALA A 142 23.28 -4.67 -13.82
CA ALA A 142 22.46 -5.57 -14.62
C ALA A 142 22.44 -7.01 -14.04
N GLY A 143 21.25 -7.58 -13.89
CA GLY A 143 21.01 -8.88 -13.27
C GLY A 143 20.94 -8.87 -11.74
N ASN A 144 21.35 -7.77 -11.10
CA ASN A 144 21.21 -7.52 -9.66
C ASN A 144 20.49 -6.18 -9.41
N SER A 145 19.68 -5.72 -10.37
CA SER A 145 18.86 -4.52 -10.25
C SER A 145 17.38 -4.90 -10.32
N LEU A 146 16.50 -3.97 -9.96
CA LEU A 146 15.07 -4.21 -9.96
C LEU A 146 14.33 -2.91 -10.31
N VAL A 147 13.38 -2.98 -11.24
CA VAL A 147 12.45 -1.88 -11.52
C VAL A 147 11.02 -2.33 -11.24
N VAL A 148 10.30 -1.58 -10.41
CA VAL A 148 8.91 -1.88 -10.04
C VAL A 148 8.01 -0.68 -10.32
N ALA A 149 6.76 -0.93 -10.71
CA ALA A 149 5.76 0.09 -10.99
C ALA A 149 4.58 -0.07 -10.03
N GLY A 150 4.05 1.02 -9.48
CA GLY A 150 3.01 0.95 -8.46
C GLY A 150 1.62 0.71 -9.02
N GLN A 151 0.75 0.07 -8.24
CA GLN A 151 -0.60 -0.35 -8.68
C GLN A 151 -1.48 0.78 -9.24
N ARG A 152 -1.22 2.03 -8.85
CA ARG A 152 -1.95 3.22 -9.36
C ARG A 152 -1.56 3.62 -10.78
N GLN A 153 -0.38 3.21 -11.23
CA GLN A 153 0.15 3.60 -12.54
C GLN A 153 -0.57 2.82 -13.65
N PRO A 154 -0.72 3.43 -14.84
CA PRO A 154 -1.39 2.74 -15.94
C PRO A 154 -0.54 1.55 -16.41
N LEU A 155 -1.22 0.57 -17.01
CA LEU A 155 -0.65 -0.67 -17.54
C LEU A 155 0.66 -0.46 -18.33
N ALA A 156 0.75 0.64 -19.09
CA ALA A 156 1.93 0.98 -19.87
C ALA A 156 3.21 1.13 -19.03
N VAL A 157 3.13 1.66 -17.80
CA VAL A 157 4.30 1.80 -16.91
C VAL A 157 4.78 0.44 -16.43
N HIS A 158 3.87 -0.47 -16.09
CA HIS A 158 4.23 -1.84 -15.72
C HIS A 158 4.85 -2.61 -16.89
N LEU A 159 4.36 -2.42 -18.12
CA LEU A 159 4.95 -3.00 -19.33
C LEU A 159 6.37 -2.47 -19.58
N LEU A 160 6.59 -1.16 -19.40
CA LEU A 160 7.92 -0.55 -19.50
C LEU A 160 8.86 -1.04 -18.39
N ALA A 161 8.40 -1.19 -17.16
CA ALA A 161 9.18 -1.75 -16.06
C ALA A 161 9.61 -3.21 -16.35
N ASN A 162 8.68 -4.04 -16.86
CA ASN A 162 9.00 -5.40 -17.31
C ASN A 162 10.03 -5.40 -18.46
N ALA A 163 9.90 -4.47 -19.42
CA ALA A 163 10.86 -4.33 -20.51
C ALA A 163 12.26 -3.91 -20.02
N ILE A 164 12.35 -2.99 -19.06
CA ILE A 164 13.62 -2.61 -18.42
C ILE A 164 14.24 -3.82 -17.71
N ASN A 165 13.47 -4.54 -16.89
CA ASN A 165 13.97 -5.72 -16.20
C ASN A 165 14.43 -6.80 -17.19
N ALA A 166 13.71 -7.02 -18.29
CA ALA A 166 14.12 -7.95 -19.34
C ALA A 166 15.45 -7.50 -20.00
N ALA A 167 15.58 -6.22 -20.35
CA ALA A 167 16.79 -5.67 -20.98
C ALA A 167 18.01 -5.74 -20.06
N LEU A 168 17.82 -5.60 -18.75
CA LEU A 168 18.89 -5.70 -17.74
C LEU A 168 19.20 -7.14 -17.31
N GLY A 169 18.51 -8.15 -17.86
CA GLY A 169 18.73 -9.54 -17.49
C GLY A 169 18.29 -9.89 -16.07
N ASN A 170 17.25 -9.21 -15.58
CA ASN A 170 16.70 -9.35 -14.22
C ASN A 170 15.66 -10.49 -14.11
N ILE A 171 15.10 -10.93 -15.24
CA ILE A 171 14.13 -12.04 -15.28
C ILE A 171 14.80 -13.34 -14.81
N SER A 172 14.09 -14.11 -13.98
CA SER A 172 14.57 -15.28 -13.23
C SER A 172 15.63 -14.98 -12.16
N LYS A 173 16.02 -13.71 -11.97
CA LYS A 173 16.91 -13.26 -10.90
C LYS A 173 16.11 -12.45 -9.88
N THR A 174 16.07 -11.13 -10.05
CA THR A 174 15.33 -10.21 -9.17
C THR A 174 13.83 -10.16 -9.49
N VAL A 175 13.42 -10.58 -10.70
CA VAL A 175 12.01 -10.76 -11.07
C VAL A 175 11.77 -12.22 -11.46
N VAL A 176 10.99 -12.95 -10.66
CA VAL A 176 10.56 -14.31 -10.97
C VAL A 176 9.16 -14.26 -11.53
N LEU A 177 8.91 -14.94 -12.66
CA LEU A 177 7.56 -15.07 -13.21
C LEU A 177 6.96 -16.36 -12.68
N HIS A 178 5.86 -16.28 -11.96
CA HIS A 178 5.08 -17.46 -11.57
C HIS A 178 3.96 -17.69 -12.59
N GLU A 179 3.63 -18.95 -12.83
CA GLU A 179 2.42 -19.29 -13.58
C GLU A 179 1.20 -18.72 -12.83
N ALA A 180 0.30 -18.08 -13.57
CA ALA A 180 -0.94 -17.57 -13.03
C ALA A 180 -2.12 -18.18 -13.79
N ALA A 181 -3.25 -18.35 -13.13
CA ALA A 181 -4.47 -18.75 -13.83
C ALA A 181 -4.86 -17.68 -14.87
N ASP A 182 -5.36 -18.13 -16.03
CA ASP A 182 -5.93 -17.22 -17.03
C ASP A 182 -7.06 -16.40 -16.39
N ALA A 183 -7.11 -15.11 -16.67
CA ALA A 183 -8.22 -14.25 -16.25
C ALA A 183 -9.51 -14.75 -16.93
N LYS A 184 -10.38 -15.44 -16.18
CA LYS A 184 -11.69 -15.91 -16.67
C LYS A 184 -12.84 -15.14 -16.03
N GLU A 185 -12.50 -14.27 -15.09
CA GLU A 185 -13.40 -13.45 -14.32
C GLU A 185 -13.78 -12.19 -15.10
N GLY A 186 -15.04 -11.81 -15.01
CA GLY A 186 -15.53 -10.53 -15.54
C GLY A 186 -15.29 -9.39 -14.56
N THR A 187 -15.53 -8.17 -15.03
CA THR A 187 -15.39 -6.93 -14.25
C THR A 187 -16.70 -6.48 -13.61
N LEU A 188 -16.62 -5.60 -12.61
CA LEU A 188 -17.82 -4.98 -12.03
C LEU A 188 -18.64 -4.21 -13.08
N THR A 189 -17.99 -3.58 -14.05
CA THR A 189 -18.66 -2.88 -15.17
C THR A 189 -19.51 -3.86 -16.00
N GLU A 190 -18.94 -4.99 -16.40
CA GLU A 190 -19.66 -6.03 -17.15
C GLU A 190 -20.83 -6.60 -16.34
N LEU A 191 -20.66 -6.75 -15.02
CA LEU A 191 -21.74 -7.18 -14.13
C LEU A 191 -22.87 -6.14 -14.05
N ALA A 192 -22.53 -4.86 -13.92
CA ALA A 192 -23.51 -3.76 -13.92
C ALA A 192 -24.31 -3.71 -15.23
N GLU A 193 -23.65 -3.91 -16.37
CA GLU A 193 -24.32 -4.00 -17.67
C GLU A 193 -25.29 -5.20 -17.74
N LEU A 194 -24.88 -6.37 -17.26
CA LEU A 194 -25.74 -7.56 -17.23
C LEU A 194 -26.96 -7.39 -16.33
N LEU A 195 -26.78 -6.76 -15.17
CA LEU A 195 -27.85 -6.41 -14.24
C LEU A 195 -28.84 -5.45 -14.90
N ASN A 196 -28.34 -4.39 -15.53
CA ASN A 196 -29.16 -3.40 -16.23
C ASN A 196 -29.90 -4.00 -17.44
N GLY A 197 -29.30 -5.01 -18.09
CA GLY A 197 -29.93 -5.79 -19.16
C GLY A 197 -31.07 -6.72 -18.68
N GLY A 198 -31.29 -6.88 -17.37
CA GLY A 198 -32.39 -7.67 -16.80
C GLY A 198 -32.20 -9.19 -16.88
N GLY A 199 -30.99 -9.65 -17.19
CA GLY A 199 -30.66 -11.07 -17.38
C GLY A 199 -30.22 -11.83 -16.12
N VAL A 200 -30.06 -11.13 -14.98
CA VAL A 200 -29.52 -11.72 -13.75
C VAL A 200 -30.66 -12.13 -12.81
N GLU A 201 -30.84 -13.44 -12.67
CA GLU A 201 -31.83 -14.02 -11.74
C GLU A 201 -31.35 -13.95 -10.30
N THR A 202 -30.16 -14.50 -10.02
CA THR A 202 -29.57 -14.49 -8.67
C THR A 202 -28.18 -13.88 -8.73
N LEU A 203 -27.95 -12.88 -7.90
CA LEU A 203 -26.63 -12.29 -7.67
C LEU A 203 -26.08 -12.80 -6.34
N VAL A 204 -24.91 -13.44 -6.36
CA VAL A 204 -24.21 -13.87 -5.15
C VAL A 204 -23.06 -12.89 -4.88
N LEU A 205 -23.09 -12.23 -3.73
CA LEU A 205 -22.07 -11.30 -3.27
C LEU A 205 -21.29 -11.96 -2.13
N LEU A 206 -20.02 -12.26 -2.35
CA LEU A 206 -19.11 -12.83 -1.36
C LEU A 206 -18.24 -11.71 -0.79
N GLY A 207 -18.66 -11.15 0.34
CA GLY A 207 -17.97 -10.02 0.95
C GLY A 207 -18.16 -8.70 0.22
N GLY A 208 -17.17 -7.81 0.40
CA GLY A 208 -17.07 -6.50 -0.23
C GLY A 208 -18.17 -5.50 0.14
N ASN A 209 -17.99 -4.25 -0.28
CA ASN A 209 -18.99 -3.19 -0.12
C ASN A 209 -19.13 -2.31 -1.39
N PRO A 210 -19.52 -2.91 -2.53
CA PRO A 210 -19.59 -2.20 -3.82
C PRO A 210 -20.59 -1.03 -3.85
N VAL A 211 -21.55 -0.94 -2.93
CA VAL A 211 -22.39 0.29 -2.83
C VAL A 211 -21.58 1.49 -2.36
N TYR A 212 -20.56 1.27 -1.55
CA TYR A 212 -19.66 2.31 -1.05
C TYR A 212 -18.49 2.59 -2.02
N ASP A 213 -17.85 1.53 -2.54
CA ASP A 213 -16.55 1.65 -3.20
C ASP A 213 -16.59 1.53 -4.75
N ALA A 214 -17.74 1.18 -5.35
CA ALA A 214 -17.83 1.07 -6.79
C ALA A 214 -17.71 2.43 -7.49
N PRO A 215 -17.18 2.46 -8.72
CA PRO A 215 -17.18 3.67 -9.52
C PRO A 215 -18.58 4.28 -9.70
N VAL A 216 -18.68 5.59 -9.51
CA VAL A 216 -19.97 6.28 -9.37
C VAL A 216 -20.84 6.21 -10.64
N ASP A 217 -20.21 6.14 -11.81
CA ASP A 217 -20.85 6.07 -13.12
C ASP A 217 -21.53 4.73 -13.38
N LEU A 218 -21.19 3.68 -12.62
CA LEU A 218 -21.90 2.40 -12.66
C LEU A 218 -23.28 2.45 -11.98
N ASN A 219 -23.53 3.47 -11.15
CA ASN A 219 -24.76 3.58 -10.35
C ASN A 219 -25.09 2.27 -9.62
N TRP A 220 -24.09 1.68 -8.94
CA TRP A 220 -24.13 0.29 -8.51
C TRP A 220 -25.37 -0.08 -7.68
N SER A 221 -25.80 0.78 -6.75
CA SER A 221 -27.03 0.56 -5.97
C SER A 221 -28.27 0.34 -6.86
N ALA A 222 -28.40 1.12 -7.94
CA ALA A 222 -29.49 0.98 -8.90
C ALA A 222 -29.34 -0.28 -9.77
N ALA A 223 -28.12 -0.66 -10.15
CA ALA A 223 -27.85 -1.90 -10.88
C ALA A 223 -28.16 -3.13 -10.02
N LEU A 224 -27.69 -3.17 -8.77
CA LEU A 224 -27.95 -4.23 -7.80
C LEU A 224 -29.45 -4.46 -7.62
N ALA A 225 -30.25 -3.38 -7.57
CA ALA A 225 -31.70 -3.47 -7.45
C ALA A 225 -32.39 -4.18 -8.63
N LYS A 226 -31.71 -4.39 -9.78
CA LYS A 226 -32.23 -5.12 -10.94
C LYS A 226 -32.12 -6.64 -10.82
N ALA A 227 -31.27 -7.17 -9.94
CA ALA A 227 -31.21 -8.61 -9.67
C ALA A 227 -32.54 -9.08 -9.05
N LYS A 228 -33.08 -10.23 -9.48
CA LYS A 228 -34.35 -10.75 -8.91
C LYS A 228 -34.18 -11.21 -7.46
N SER A 229 -33.06 -11.84 -7.14
CA SER A 229 -32.63 -12.17 -5.78
C SER A 229 -31.15 -11.90 -5.58
N VAL A 230 -30.78 -11.54 -4.35
CA VAL A 230 -29.40 -11.35 -3.90
C VAL A 230 -29.12 -12.31 -2.74
N VAL A 231 -27.99 -13.00 -2.82
CA VAL A 231 -27.42 -13.76 -1.69
C VAL A 231 -26.13 -13.05 -1.30
N ARG A 232 -26.11 -12.42 -0.13
CA ARG A 232 -24.94 -11.70 0.38
C ARG A 232 -24.32 -12.43 1.54
N LEU A 233 -23.00 -12.63 1.51
CA LEU A 233 -22.18 -13.02 2.65
C LEU A 233 -21.37 -11.79 3.09
N GLY A 234 -21.44 -11.39 4.36
CA GLY A 234 -20.73 -10.19 4.82
C GLY A 234 -20.56 -10.08 6.34
N TYR A 235 -19.58 -9.28 6.76
CA TYR A 235 -19.28 -9.05 8.19
C TYR A 235 -20.20 -8.02 8.86
N TYR A 236 -20.72 -7.06 8.08
CA TYR A 236 -21.38 -5.87 8.60
C TYR A 236 -22.73 -5.62 7.92
N GLU A 237 -23.64 -4.98 8.65
CA GLU A 237 -24.84 -4.35 8.10
C GLU A 237 -24.51 -3.00 7.45
N ASP A 238 -23.68 -3.06 6.40
CA ASP A 238 -23.13 -1.90 5.68
C ASP A 238 -24.04 -1.33 4.58
N GLU A 239 -23.50 -0.40 3.79
CA GLU A 239 -24.18 0.24 2.65
C GLU A 239 -24.72 -0.79 1.65
N THR A 240 -23.95 -1.84 1.36
CA THR A 240 -24.39 -2.92 0.47
C THR A 240 -25.46 -3.80 1.11
N PHE A 241 -25.36 -4.08 2.41
CA PHE A 241 -26.43 -4.74 3.15
C PHE A 241 -27.75 -3.97 3.04
N GLN A 242 -27.74 -2.65 3.27
CA GLN A 242 -28.97 -1.85 3.18
C GLN A 242 -29.55 -1.85 1.76
N ALA A 243 -28.72 -1.74 0.72
CA ALA A 243 -29.19 -1.81 -0.67
C ALA A 243 -29.78 -3.19 -1.04
N ALA A 244 -29.26 -4.26 -0.45
CA ALA A 244 -29.70 -5.64 -0.71
C ALA A 244 -30.75 -6.15 0.30
N LYS A 245 -31.28 -5.33 1.21
CA LYS A 245 -32.26 -5.77 2.23
C LYS A 245 -33.70 -5.85 1.70
N ARG A 246 -33.93 -6.55 0.59
CA ARG A 246 -35.27 -6.76 0.02
C ARG A 246 -35.86 -8.08 0.54
N ALA A 247 -37.19 -8.23 0.49
CA ALA A 247 -37.90 -9.37 1.08
C ALA A 247 -37.48 -10.76 0.53
N ASN A 248 -36.96 -10.82 -0.70
CA ASN A 248 -36.52 -12.07 -1.36
C ASN A 248 -35.00 -12.28 -1.33
N ASP A 249 -34.26 -11.42 -0.63
CA ASP A 249 -32.80 -11.49 -0.56
C ASP A 249 -32.35 -12.19 0.73
N LEU A 250 -31.25 -12.93 0.63
CA LEU A 250 -30.65 -13.67 1.74
C LEU A 250 -29.36 -12.99 2.18
N HIS A 251 -29.27 -12.70 3.47
CA HIS A 251 -28.06 -12.15 4.09
C HIS A 251 -27.49 -13.16 5.07
N LEU A 252 -26.25 -13.54 4.82
CA LEU A 252 -25.50 -14.54 5.56
C LEU A 252 -24.39 -13.83 6.34
N PRO A 253 -24.29 -14.04 7.66
CA PRO A 253 -23.16 -13.52 8.42
C PRO A 253 -21.89 -14.25 7.99
N ALA A 254 -20.85 -13.50 7.63
CA ALA A 254 -19.53 -14.06 7.35
C ALA A 254 -18.81 -14.44 8.66
N ALA A 255 -18.21 -15.62 8.71
CA ALA A 255 -17.27 -15.98 9.78
C ALA A 255 -15.93 -15.26 9.57
N HIS A 256 -15.33 -14.77 10.65
CA HIS A 256 -13.98 -14.21 10.57
C HIS A 256 -12.96 -15.31 10.27
N TYR A 257 -11.82 -14.98 9.66
CA TYR A 257 -10.81 -16.02 9.33
C TYR A 257 -10.30 -16.77 10.59
N LEU A 258 -10.31 -16.12 11.76
CA LEU A 258 -9.98 -16.76 13.05
C LEU A 258 -11.06 -17.72 13.58
N GLU A 259 -12.24 -17.73 12.96
CA GLU A 259 -13.39 -18.56 13.33
C GLU A 259 -13.65 -19.67 12.30
N SER A 260 -12.82 -19.75 11.25
CA SER A 260 -13.10 -20.58 10.09
C SER A 260 -11.91 -21.44 9.66
N TRP A 261 -12.23 -22.61 9.11
CA TRP A 261 -11.26 -23.37 8.32
C TRP A 261 -11.24 -22.85 6.89
N GLY A 262 -10.05 -22.84 6.31
CA GLY A 262 -9.84 -22.47 4.92
C GLY A 262 -8.39 -22.68 4.52
N ASP A 263 -8.06 -22.21 3.32
CA ASP A 263 -6.70 -22.19 2.80
C ASP A 263 -6.50 -20.92 1.98
N VAL A 264 -5.25 -20.46 1.90
CA VAL A 264 -4.85 -19.33 1.05
C VAL A 264 -3.47 -19.59 0.45
N LEU A 265 -3.13 -18.82 -0.58
CA LEU A 265 -1.80 -18.79 -1.17
C LEU A 265 -1.09 -17.51 -0.76
N THR A 266 0.19 -17.61 -0.40
CA THR A 266 1.09 -16.47 -0.25
C THR A 266 1.45 -15.86 -1.62
N SER A 267 2.12 -14.71 -1.61
CA SER A 267 2.57 -14.01 -2.82
C SER A 267 3.48 -14.83 -3.75
N ASP A 268 4.24 -15.79 -3.19
CA ASP A 268 5.09 -16.73 -3.92
C ASP A 268 4.37 -18.05 -4.25
N GLY A 269 3.08 -18.17 -3.93
CA GLY A 269 2.26 -19.35 -4.19
C GLY A 269 2.37 -20.48 -3.16
N THR A 270 3.02 -20.25 -2.02
CA THR A 270 3.03 -21.23 -0.92
C THR A 270 1.63 -21.38 -0.34
N LEU A 271 1.16 -22.63 -0.24
CA LEU A 271 -0.12 -22.96 0.39
C LEU A 271 -0.01 -22.86 1.91
N VAL A 272 -0.94 -22.15 2.54
CA VAL A 272 -1.05 -22.04 4.00
C VAL A 272 -2.49 -22.33 4.47
N PRO A 273 -2.67 -22.99 5.63
CA PRO A 273 -3.99 -23.24 6.18
C PRO A 273 -4.48 -22.02 6.97
N ILE A 274 -5.78 -21.77 6.91
CA ILE A 274 -6.48 -20.97 7.92
C ILE A 274 -6.98 -21.93 8.99
N GLN A 275 -6.53 -21.71 10.24
CA GLN A 275 -6.91 -22.51 11.39
C GLN A 275 -7.81 -21.68 12.32
N PRO A 276 -9.03 -22.15 12.64
CA PRO A 276 -9.87 -21.46 13.59
C PRO A 276 -9.26 -21.54 14.99
N LEU A 277 -9.10 -20.40 15.64
CA LEU A 277 -8.68 -20.29 17.05
C LEU A 277 -9.88 -20.37 18.01
N ILE A 278 -11.09 -20.14 17.49
CA ILE A 278 -12.34 -20.18 18.23
C ILE A 278 -13.48 -20.65 17.31
N ALA A 279 -14.57 -21.17 17.88
CA ALA A 279 -15.79 -21.44 17.13
C ALA A 279 -16.49 -20.11 16.73
N PRO A 280 -17.23 -20.06 15.61
CA PRO A 280 -17.94 -18.86 15.19
C PRO A 280 -18.86 -18.30 16.28
N LEU A 281 -18.60 -17.07 16.74
CA LEU A 281 -19.32 -16.47 17.85
C LEU A 281 -20.80 -16.22 17.53
N PHE A 282 -21.10 -15.90 16.27
CA PHE A 282 -22.43 -15.57 15.79
C PHE A 282 -22.99 -16.58 14.79
N GLY A 283 -22.37 -17.77 14.68
CA GLY A 283 -22.77 -18.78 13.70
C GLY A 283 -22.54 -18.36 12.24
N GLY A 284 -21.49 -17.57 11.99
CA GLY A 284 -21.11 -17.14 10.65
C GLY A 284 -20.71 -18.30 9.73
N LEU A 285 -20.85 -18.09 8.43
CA LEU A 285 -20.49 -19.05 7.38
C LEU A 285 -19.22 -18.60 6.64
N THR A 286 -18.48 -19.56 6.09
CA THR A 286 -17.29 -19.26 5.27
C THR A 286 -17.67 -19.12 3.80
N GLU A 287 -16.85 -18.42 3.01
CA GLU A 287 -17.04 -18.29 1.57
C GLU A 287 -17.10 -19.66 0.87
N ILE A 288 -16.17 -20.56 1.22
CA ILE A 288 -16.10 -21.91 0.65
C ILE A 288 -17.31 -22.78 1.03
N GLU A 289 -17.87 -22.61 2.23
CA GLU A 289 -19.10 -23.29 2.64
C GLU A 289 -20.31 -22.78 1.87
N VAL A 290 -20.47 -21.47 1.74
CA VAL A 290 -21.58 -20.88 0.96
C VAL A 290 -21.52 -21.35 -0.49
N LEU A 291 -20.33 -21.32 -1.10
CA LEU A 291 -20.12 -21.81 -2.46
C LEU A 291 -20.43 -23.31 -2.60
N ALA A 292 -19.96 -24.14 -1.66
CA ALA A 292 -20.24 -25.58 -1.67
C ALA A 292 -21.75 -25.86 -1.57
N ARG A 293 -22.48 -25.13 -0.71
CA ARG A 293 -23.94 -25.23 -0.58
C ARG A 293 -24.65 -24.83 -1.87
N ILE A 294 -24.26 -23.72 -2.49
CA ILE A 294 -24.83 -23.26 -3.78
C ILE A 294 -24.53 -24.27 -4.89
N ALA A 295 -23.33 -24.84 -4.92
CA ALA A 295 -22.93 -25.88 -5.86
C ALA A 295 -23.63 -27.24 -5.61
N GLY A 296 -24.33 -27.40 -4.48
CA GLY A 296 -24.93 -28.68 -4.09
C GLY A 296 -23.87 -29.76 -3.92
N GLU A 297 -22.73 -29.42 -3.31
CA GLU A 297 -21.74 -30.41 -2.89
C GLU A 297 -22.24 -31.19 -1.68
N SER A 298 -21.85 -32.46 -1.58
CA SER A 298 -22.20 -33.32 -0.43
C SER A 298 -21.43 -32.93 0.83
N ASP A 299 -20.16 -32.53 0.67
CA ASP A 299 -19.33 -32.00 1.74
C ASP A 299 -19.34 -30.47 1.67
N VAL A 300 -20.05 -29.86 2.61
CA VAL A 300 -20.11 -28.39 2.77
C VAL A 300 -19.30 -27.90 3.97
N GLU A 301 -18.67 -28.83 4.69
CA GLU A 301 -17.88 -28.53 5.88
C GLU A 301 -16.53 -27.90 5.49
N PRO A 302 -16.23 -26.67 5.92
CA PRO A 302 -15.00 -25.95 5.56
C PRO A 302 -13.71 -26.75 5.79
N TYR A 303 -13.63 -27.48 6.92
CA TYR A 303 -12.49 -28.33 7.25
C TYR A 303 -12.22 -29.39 6.17
N LYS A 304 -13.26 -30.06 5.70
CA LYS A 304 -13.13 -31.09 4.66
C LYS A 304 -12.75 -30.49 3.32
N ILE A 305 -13.32 -29.34 2.97
CA ILE A 305 -13.00 -28.63 1.72
C ILE A 305 -11.51 -28.24 1.71
N ALA A 306 -11.01 -27.61 2.77
CA ALA A 306 -9.58 -27.24 2.88
C ALA A 306 -8.68 -28.48 2.82
N ARG A 307 -9.08 -29.58 3.47
CA ARG A 307 -8.35 -30.85 3.42
C ARG A 307 -8.31 -31.48 2.03
N GLN A 308 -9.37 -31.32 1.22
CA GLN A 308 -9.39 -31.75 -0.18
C GLN A 308 -8.42 -30.93 -1.04
N THR A 309 -8.39 -29.60 -0.85
CA THR A 309 -7.41 -28.72 -1.52
C THR A 309 -5.98 -29.15 -1.19
N PHE A 310 -5.69 -29.36 0.10
CA PHE A 310 -4.39 -29.84 0.55
C PHE A 310 -4.02 -31.17 -0.10
N ALA A 311 -4.90 -32.17 -0.08
CA ALA A 311 -4.60 -33.48 -0.65
C ALA A 311 -4.31 -33.42 -2.15
N LYS A 312 -5.01 -32.53 -2.87
CA LYS A 312 -4.79 -32.29 -4.29
C LYS A 312 -3.42 -31.67 -4.58
N ILE A 313 -2.98 -30.70 -3.76
CA ILE A 313 -1.73 -29.97 -3.98
C ILE A 313 -0.52 -30.77 -3.47
N SER A 314 -0.63 -31.39 -2.29
CA SER A 314 0.47 -32.14 -1.67
C SER A 314 0.65 -33.54 -2.27
N GLY A 315 -0.41 -34.11 -2.88
CA GLY A 315 -0.45 -35.51 -3.28
C GLY A 315 -0.55 -36.50 -2.10
N ALA A 316 -0.69 -36.00 -0.87
CA ALA A 316 -0.81 -36.78 0.36
C ALA A 316 -2.16 -36.52 1.05
N ALA A 317 -2.84 -37.58 1.47
CA ALA A 317 -4.17 -37.48 2.09
C ALA A 317 -4.23 -38.04 3.52
N ASP A 318 -3.10 -38.56 4.04
CA ASP A 318 -3.03 -39.15 5.37
C ASP A 318 -3.06 -38.10 6.48
N ASP A 319 -3.50 -38.52 7.67
CA ASP A 319 -3.64 -37.64 8.83
C ASP A 319 -2.29 -37.06 9.29
N VAL A 320 -1.18 -37.79 9.11
CA VAL A 320 0.14 -37.33 9.54
C VAL A 320 0.60 -36.15 8.68
N ALA A 321 0.43 -36.22 7.36
CA ALA A 321 0.74 -35.14 6.44
C ALA A 321 -0.13 -33.90 6.71
N TRP A 322 -1.43 -34.09 6.93
CA TRP A 322 -2.35 -32.99 7.27
C TRP A 322 -1.97 -32.34 8.61
N SER A 323 -1.71 -33.12 9.67
CA SER A 323 -1.28 -32.58 10.96
C SER A 323 0.04 -31.82 10.87
N LYS A 324 1.00 -32.29 10.06
CA LYS A 324 2.26 -31.55 9.82
C LYS A 324 2.02 -30.23 9.12
N PHE A 325 1.16 -30.19 8.09
CA PHE A 325 0.80 -28.95 7.40
C PHE A 325 0.19 -27.92 8.35
N LEU A 326 -0.76 -28.34 9.20
CA LEU A 326 -1.34 -27.48 10.22
C LEU A 326 -0.31 -27.03 11.26
N TYR A 327 0.55 -27.93 11.72
CA TYR A 327 1.60 -27.63 12.71
C TYR A 327 2.64 -26.63 12.18
N HIS A 328 3.10 -26.81 10.93
CA HIS A 328 4.06 -25.92 10.30
C HIS A 328 3.43 -24.59 9.86
N GLY A 329 2.12 -24.58 9.60
CA GLY A 329 1.40 -23.41 9.11
C GLY A 329 1.63 -23.12 7.62
N PHE A 330 2.32 -23.99 6.89
CA PHE A 330 2.52 -23.91 5.45
C PHE A 330 2.89 -25.28 4.87
N LEU A 331 2.67 -25.47 3.57
CA LEU A 331 3.05 -26.67 2.85
C LEU A 331 4.44 -26.48 2.23
N GLU A 332 5.44 -27.17 2.78
CA GLU A 332 6.81 -27.13 2.26
C GLU A 332 6.86 -27.55 0.77
N GLY A 333 7.61 -26.80 -0.04
CA GLY A 333 7.76 -27.08 -1.48
C GLY A 333 6.55 -26.74 -2.35
N SER A 334 5.50 -26.12 -1.80
CA SER A 334 4.31 -25.71 -2.57
C SER A 334 4.45 -24.35 -3.27
N ALA A 335 5.50 -23.57 -2.96
CA ALA A 335 5.78 -22.31 -3.64
C ALA A 335 5.79 -22.48 -5.17
N ALA A 336 5.23 -21.50 -5.87
CA ALA A 336 5.11 -21.53 -7.31
C ALA A 336 6.50 -21.57 -7.97
N LYS A 337 6.67 -22.45 -8.96
CA LYS A 337 7.92 -22.52 -9.72
C LYS A 337 7.99 -21.35 -10.68
N GLY A 338 9.20 -20.80 -10.83
CA GLY A 338 9.47 -19.78 -11.84
C GLY A 338 9.34 -20.36 -13.25
N VAL A 339 8.69 -19.64 -14.14
CA VAL A 339 8.59 -19.94 -15.57
C VAL A 339 9.39 -18.93 -16.38
N SER A 340 9.90 -19.37 -17.53
CA SER A 340 10.56 -18.47 -18.49
C SER A 340 9.53 -17.77 -19.36
N GLY A 341 9.69 -16.46 -19.58
CA GLY A 341 8.89 -15.69 -20.53
C GLY A 341 9.78 -14.94 -21.51
N ARG A 342 9.38 -14.87 -22.79
CA ARG A 342 10.02 -14.00 -23.78
C ARG A 342 9.24 -12.70 -23.86
N LEU A 343 9.94 -11.57 -23.83
CA LEU A 343 9.31 -10.26 -23.94
C LEU A 343 8.58 -10.12 -25.29
N ASN A 344 7.33 -9.71 -25.24
CA ASN A 344 6.53 -9.29 -26.38
C ASN A 344 6.78 -7.80 -26.65
N GLU A 345 7.82 -7.53 -27.45
CA GLU A 345 8.24 -6.17 -27.80
C GLU A 345 7.14 -5.36 -28.50
N ALA A 346 6.25 -6.01 -29.25
CA ALA A 346 5.14 -5.36 -29.92
C ALA A 346 4.12 -4.82 -28.91
N ALA A 347 3.77 -5.60 -27.88
CA ALA A 347 2.88 -5.18 -26.82
C ALA A 347 3.46 -4.00 -26.02
N VAL A 348 4.75 -4.06 -25.68
CA VAL A 348 5.45 -2.96 -24.99
C VAL A 348 5.46 -1.70 -25.85
N SER A 349 5.78 -1.82 -27.14
CA SER A 349 5.84 -0.69 -28.08
C SER A 349 4.46 -0.06 -28.29
N GLN A 350 3.40 -0.87 -28.40
CA GLN A 350 2.03 -0.39 -28.52
C GLN A 350 1.59 0.36 -27.26
N ALA A 351 1.88 -0.18 -26.07
CA ALA A 351 1.56 0.47 -24.82
C ALA A 351 2.33 1.78 -24.64
N ALA A 352 3.62 1.80 -25.02
CA ALA A 352 4.44 3.00 -25.00
C ALA A 352 3.87 4.10 -25.93
N ALA A 353 3.40 3.73 -27.13
CA ALA A 353 2.78 4.67 -28.07
C ALA A 353 1.41 5.20 -27.59
N ALA A 354 0.72 4.46 -26.72
CA ALA A 354 -0.57 4.86 -26.15
C ALA A 354 -0.45 5.84 -24.97
N ILE A 355 0.76 6.07 -24.46
CA ILE A 355 1.01 6.99 -23.35
C ILE A 355 0.62 8.41 -23.77
N LYS A 356 -0.39 8.96 -23.08
CA LYS A 356 -0.78 10.37 -23.17
C LYS A 356 -0.59 10.98 -21.80
N THR A 357 0.22 12.02 -21.73
CA THR A 357 0.54 12.69 -20.46
C THR A 357 0.47 14.19 -20.67
N SER A 358 -0.10 14.88 -19.68
CA SER A 358 -0.10 16.33 -19.58
C SER A 358 0.46 16.70 -18.22
N ALA A 359 1.30 17.72 -18.13
CA ALA A 359 1.72 18.23 -16.83
C ALA A 359 0.53 18.91 -16.13
N PRO A 360 0.28 18.64 -14.84
CA PRO A 360 -0.77 19.34 -14.10
C PRO A 360 -0.37 20.80 -13.84
N SER A 361 -1.37 21.62 -13.56
CA SER A 361 -1.21 23.04 -13.27
C SER A 361 -2.18 23.49 -12.19
N LYS A 362 -2.06 24.74 -11.73
CA LYS A 362 -3.01 25.34 -10.77
C LYS A 362 -4.48 25.33 -11.25
N ASP A 363 -4.69 25.37 -12.58
CA ASP A 363 -6.02 25.44 -13.21
C ASP A 363 -6.52 24.06 -13.65
N SER A 364 -5.66 23.04 -13.55
CA SER A 364 -5.95 21.65 -13.93
C SER A 364 -5.09 20.72 -13.07
N LEU A 365 -5.54 20.52 -11.83
CA LEU A 365 -4.82 19.75 -10.82
C LEU A 365 -4.90 18.26 -11.13
N GLU A 366 -3.87 17.53 -10.71
CA GLU A 366 -3.87 16.07 -10.64
C GLU A 366 -4.53 15.61 -9.33
N VAL A 367 -5.40 14.62 -9.41
CA VAL A 367 -5.92 13.85 -8.28
C VAL A 367 -5.30 12.47 -8.33
N VAL A 368 -4.72 12.05 -7.21
CA VAL A 368 -4.24 10.69 -7.00
C VAL A 368 -5.05 10.05 -5.89
N PHE A 369 -5.87 9.06 -6.24
CA PHE A 369 -6.54 8.20 -5.29
C PHE A 369 -5.54 7.19 -4.74
N HIS A 370 -5.52 7.00 -3.44
CA HIS A 370 -4.62 6.02 -2.84
C HIS A 370 -5.29 5.27 -1.69
N ARG A 371 -4.80 4.05 -1.48
CA ARG A 371 -5.08 3.24 -0.31
C ARG A 371 -4.60 3.97 0.94
N ASP A 372 -5.39 3.91 2.01
CA ASP A 372 -4.97 4.38 3.32
C ASP A 372 -4.10 3.32 4.02
N TYR A 373 -3.06 3.74 4.74
CA TYR A 373 -2.15 2.80 5.42
C TYR A 373 -2.80 2.04 6.57
N SER A 374 -3.87 2.59 7.16
CA SER A 374 -4.54 2.02 8.33
C SER A 374 -5.81 1.28 7.95
N VAL A 375 -6.72 1.91 7.20
CA VAL A 375 -8.06 1.36 6.92
C VAL A 375 -8.23 0.75 5.53
N ASP A 376 -7.15 0.71 4.73
CA ASP A 376 -7.11 0.11 3.40
C ASP A 376 -8.07 0.82 2.41
N ASP A 377 -9.08 0.12 1.92
CA ASP A 377 -10.18 0.59 1.08
C ASP A 377 -11.46 0.87 1.89
N GLY A 378 -11.36 0.83 3.22
CA GLY A 378 -12.49 1.01 4.13
C GLY A 378 -13.07 -0.29 4.70
N ARG A 379 -12.53 -1.45 4.29
CA ARG A 379 -12.88 -2.75 4.89
C ARG A 379 -12.58 -2.81 6.40
N TYR A 380 -11.55 -2.08 6.86
CA TYR A 380 -11.18 -2.01 8.28
C TYR A 380 -11.61 -0.72 8.98
N ASN A 381 -12.48 0.09 8.35
CA ASN A 381 -12.89 1.40 8.85
C ASN A 381 -13.50 1.36 10.28
N ASN A 382 -14.08 0.22 10.69
CA ASN A 382 -14.66 0.06 12.03
C ASN A 382 -13.68 -0.53 13.07
N ASN A 383 -12.38 -0.56 12.80
CA ASN A 383 -11.34 -0.99 13.75
C ASN A 383 -10.71 0.22 14.45
N GLY A 384 -10.92 0.33 15.76
CA GLY A 384 -10.46 1.51 16.53
C GLY A 384 -8.95 1.58 16.71
N TRP A 385 -8.23 0.45 16.73
CA TRP A 385 -6.77 0.46 16.74
C TRP A 385 -6.21 1.09 15.47
N LEU A 386 -6.82 0.78 14.32
CA LEU A 386 -6.38 1.30 13.03
C LEU A 386 -6.81 2.76 12.82
N GLN A 387 -7.97 3.16 13.36
CA GLN A 387 -8.39 4.57 13.32
C GLN A 387 -7.51 5.50 14.17
N GLU A 388 -7.04 5.03 15.32
CA GLU A 388 -6.12 5.79 16.18
C GLU A 388 -4.64 5.61 15.78
N LEU A 389 -4.33 4.69 14.86
CA LEU A 389 -2.97 4.49 14.37
C LEU A 389 -2.54 5.73 13.56
N PRO A 390 -1.49 6.47 13.98
CA PRO A 390 -1.07 7.65 13.24
C PRO A 390 -0.57 7.26 11.86
N ASP A 391 -1.11 7.91 10.83
CA ASP A 391 -0.63 7.77 9.47
C ASP A 391 0.91 7.93 9.44
N PRO A 392 1.65 7.01 8.81
CA PRO A 392 3.09 7.00 8.91
C PRO A 392 3.74 8.28 8.37
N ILE A 393 3.04 9.01 7.50
CA ILE A 393 3.51 10.23 6.84
C ILE A 393 3.10 11.50 7.58
N THR A 394 1.80 11.67 7.74
CA THR A 394 1.12 12.89 8.20
C THR A 394 0.83 12.88 9.68
N LYS A 395 0.96 11.73 10.36
CA LYS A 395 0.62 11.52 11.78
C LYS A 395 -0.82 11.88 12.15
N VAL A 396 -1.66 12.05 11.14
CA VAL A 396 -3.10 12.25 11.29
C VAL A 396 -3.74 10.93 11.73
N VAL A 397 -4.76 11.04 12.57
CA VAL A 397 -5.59 9.93 13.04
C VAL A 397 -7.06 10.27 12.81
N TRP A 398 -7.92 9.26 12.70
CA TRP A 398 -9.38 9.41 12.56
C TRP A 398 -9.84 10.24 11.33
N ASP A 399 -8.96 10.58 10.39
CA ASP A 399 -9.29 11.44 9.25
C ASP A 399 -8.40 11.12 8.03
N ASN A 400 -8.91 11.45 6.85
CA ASN A 400 -8.21 11.39 5.57
C ASN A 400 -8.24 12.76 4.86
N PRO A 401 -7.45 13.76 5.31
CA PRO A 401 -7.43 15.07 4.68
C PRO A 401 -6.88 15.00 3.25
N ILE A 402 -7.23 16.00 2.43
CA ILE A 402 -6.69 16.17 1.08
C ILE A 402 -5.26 16.67 1.21
N LEU A 403 -4.29 15.85 0.79
CA LEU A 403 -2.88 16.20 0.88
C LEU A 403 -2.46 17.06 -0.31
N ILE A 404 -1.72 18.14 -0.03
CA ILE A 404 -1.28 19.09 -1.05
C ILE A 404 0.13 19.62 -0.77
N SER A 405 0.88 19.98 -1.81
CA SER A 405 2.20 20.59 -1.66
C SER A 405 2.13 22.02 -1.08
N ARG A 406 3.20 22.45 -0.39
CA ARG A 406 3.32 23.82 0.14
C ARG A 406 3.17 24.89 -0.96
N LYS A 407 3.75 24.65 -2.14
CA LYS A 407 3.68 25.59 -3.27
C LYS A 407 2.24 25.72 -3.75
N THR A 408 1.59 24.59 -4.01
CA THR A 408 0.23 24.58 -4.53
C THR A 408 -0.77 25.17 -3.53
N ALA A 409 -0.63 24.88 -2.24
CA ALA A 409 -1.44 25.52 -1.21
C ALA A 409 -1.27 27.05 -1.17
N SER A 410 -0.02 27.54 -1.29
CA SER A 410 0.27 28.98 -1.33
C SER A 410 -0.34 29.66 -2.56
N GLU A 411 -0.26 29.03 -3.74
CA GLU A 411 -0.83 29.60 -4.98
C GLU A 411 -2.37 29.57 -5.00
N LEU A 412 -2.97 28.58 -4.35
CA LEU A 412 -4.43 28.44 -4.23
C LEU A 412 -5.02 29.17 -3.02
N GLY A 413 -4.18 29.74 -2.14
CA GLY A 413 -4.62 30.51 -0.97
C GLY A 413 -5.29 29.67 0.13
N VAL A 414 -4.93 28.39 0.24
CA VAL A 414 -5.49 27.45 1.24
C VAL A 414 -4.48 27.12 2.34
N LYS A 415 -4.99 26.79 3.53
CA LYS A 415 -4.22 26.45 4.73
C LYS A 415 -4.69 25.11 5.29
N ASN A 416 -3.90 24.52 6.20
CA ASN A 416 -4.35 23.35 6.95
C ASN A 416 -5.70 23.62 7.61
N SER A 417 -6.58 22.60 7.62
CA SER A 417 -7.94 22.66 8.16
C SER A 417 -8.96 23.48 7.35
N ASP A 418 -8.57 24.20 6.29
CA ASP A 418 -9.55 24.80 5.37
C ASP A 418 -10.31 23.69 4.65
N VAL A 419 -11.65 23.75 4.63
CA VAL A 419 -12.46 22.83 3.84
C VAL A 419 -12.58 23.36 2.41
N VAL A 420 -12.29 22.51 1.44
CA VAL A 420 -12.39 22.82 0.02
C VAL A 420 -13.39 21.90 -0.67
N GLU A 421 -13.99 22.39 -1.74
CA GLU A 421 -14.71 21.57 -2.71
C GLU A 421 -13.75 21.19 -3.84
N VAL A 422 -13.56 19.89 -4.06
CA VAL A 422 -12.80 19.35 -5.19
C VAL A 422 -13.78 18.97 -6.27
N LYS A 423 -13.68 19.62 -7.43
CA LYS A 423 -14.49 19.32 -8.61
C LYS A 423 -13.66 18.57 -9.64
N LEU A 424 -14.12 17.41 -10.08
CA LEU A 424 -13.47 16.58 -11.11
C LEU A 424 -14.54 15.93 -11.99
N GLY A 425 -14.45 16.12 -13.31
CA GLY A 425 -15.36 15.48 -14.27
C GLY A 425 -16.84 15.70 -13.95
N GLY A 426 -17.21 16.94 -13.59
CA GLY A 426 -18.59 17.33 -13.24
C GLY A 426 -19.07 16.92 -11.85
N ARG A 427 -18.27 16.19 -11.07
CA ARG A 427 -18.60 15.71 -9.72
C ARG A 427 -17.81 16.49 -8.68
N THR A 428 -18.36 16.58 -7.47
CA THR A 428 -17.79 17.37 -6.38
C THR A 428 -17.79 16.58 -5.08
N VAL A 429 -16.69 16.67 -4.34
CA VAL A 429 -16.59 16.20 -2.95
C VAL A 429 -15.99 17.31 -2.08
N LYS A 430 -16.21 17.24 -0.77
CA LYS A 430 -15.61 18.15 0.21
C LYS A 430 -14.55 17.41 1.02
N GLY A 431 -13.51 18.12 1.43
CA GLY A 431 -12.51 17.61 2.36
C GLY A 431 -11.60 18.72 2.88
N PRO A 432 -10.97 18.54 4.05
CA PRO A 432 -10.07 19.52 4.62
C PRO A 432 -8.67 19.38 4.04
N ILE A 433 -7.97 20.50 3.90
CA ILE A 433 -6.60 20.53 3.39
C ILE A 433 -5.61 20.14 4.48
N TRP A 434 -4.61 19.34 4.10
CA TRP A 434 -3.39 19.12 4.86
C TRP A 434 -2.15 19.30 3.99
N ILE A 435 -1.34 20.30 4.32
CA ILE A 435 -0.13 20.65 3.60
C ILE A 435 0.99 19.68 3.97
N GLN A 436 1.40 18.87 3.02
CA GLN A 436 2.36 17.79 3.23
C GLN A 436 3.70 18.09 2.51
N PRO A 437 4.80 18.32 3.24
CA PRO A 437 6.13 18.41 2.63
C PRO A 437 6.49 17.16 1.82
N GLY A 438 7.20 17.34 0.70
CA GLY A 438 7.59 16.23 -0.16
C GLY A 438 6.56 15.85 -1.24
N MET A 439 5.32 16.33 -1.16
CA MET A 439 4.32 16.20 -2.23
C MET A 439 4.76 16.90 -3.52
N ALA A 440 4.51 16.29 -4.67
CA ALA A 440 4.61 16.94 -5.97
C ALA A 440 3.64 18.12 -6.08
N ASP A 441 4.04 19.12 -6.85
CA ASP A 441 3.23 20.32 -7.04
C ASP A 441 2.03 19.99 -7.94
N TYR A 442 0.92 20.72 -7.76
CA TYR A 442 -0.34 20.60 -8.48
C TYR A 442 -1.01 19.21 -8.37
N THR A 443 -0.70 18.49 -7.30
CA THR A 443 -1.22 17.15 -7.01
C THR A 443 -2.02 17.17 -5.71
N LEU A 444 -3.20 16.55 -5.73
CA LEU A 444 -4.07 16.30 -4.59
C LEU A 444 -4.06 14.80 -4.28
N ALA A 445 -3.61 14.40 -3.09
CA ALA A 445 -3.73 13.00 -2.64
C ALA A 445 -5.01 12.80 -1.86
N LEU A 446 -5.83 11.84 -2.29
CA LEU A 446 -7.14 11.52 -1.71
C LEU A 446 -7.12 10.06 -1.23
N ALA A 447 -6.93 9.87 0.08
CA ALA A 447 -6.97 8.55 0.71
C ALA A 447 -8.40 7.98 0.71
N LEU A 448 -8.55 6.74 0.27
CA LEU A 448 -9.81 6.00 0.25
C LEU A 448 -10.09 5.31 1.61
N GLY A 449 -11.32 4.85 1.81
CA GLY A 449 -11.70 4.02 2.98
C GLY A 449 -12.33 4.73 4.16
N TYR A 450 -12.64 6.03 4.02
CA TYR A 450 -13.34 6.85 5.02
C TYR A 450 -14.67 7.40 4.51
N GLY A 451 -15.40 8.11 5.39
CA GLY A 451 -16.68 8.74 5.07
C GLY A 451 -17.79 7.72 4.83
N ARG A 452 -17.72 6.56 5.47
CA ARG A 452 -18.78 5.54 5.43
C ARG A 452 -20.01 6.04 6.18
N GLU A 453 -21.17 5.92 5.56
CA GLU A 453 -22.46 6.33 6.14
C GLU A 453 -23.01 5.21 7.05
N LEU A 454 -22.72 3.97 6.68
CA LEU A 454 -23.18 2.77 7.37
C LEU A 454 -21.97 1.93 7.76
N SER A 455 -21.43 2.29 8.92
CA SER A 455 -20.35 1.58 9.59
C SER A 455 -20.74 1.38 11.06
N GLY A 456 -19.99 0.54 11.77
CA GLY A 456 -20.20 0.36 13.21
C GLY A 456 -19.86 1.62 14.01
N ARG A 457 -19.84 1.49 15.33
CA ARG A 457 -19.68 2.64 16.25
C ARG A 457 -18.36 3.40 16.10
N VAL A 458 -17.33 2.77 15.55
CA VAL A 458 -16.00 3.35 15.43
C VAL A 458 -15.88 4.15 14.13
N GLY A 459 -16.32 3.56 13.01
CA GLY A 459 -16.13 4.14 11.68
C GLY A 459 -17.16 5.20 11.27
N TYR A 460 -18.21 5.40 12.08
CA TYR A 460 -19.32 6.28 11.74
C TYR A 460 -18.91 7.75 11.82
N GLN A 461 -19.15 8.51 10.74
CA GLN A 461 -18.78 9.93 10.62
C GLN A 461 -17.27 10.21 10.79
N VAL A 462 -16.43 9.25 10.39
CA VAL A 462 -14.97 9.38 10.41
C VAL A 462 -14.46 9.66 8.99
N GLY A 463 -13.72 10.76 8.84
CA GLY A 463 -13.17 11.22 7.56
C GLY A 463 -14.21 11.55 6.48
N PHE A 464 -13.78 11.49 5.22
CA PHE A 464 -14.49 11.99 4.03
C PHE A 464 -14.48 10.93 2.92
N ASN A 465 -15.61 10.78 2.21
CA ASN A 465 -15.72 9.81 1.13
C ASN A 465 -15.27 10.43 -0.20
N PHE A 466 -14.21 9.87 -0.79
CA PHE A 466 -13.66 10.30 -2.08
C PHE A 466 -14.00 9.36 -3.25
N TYR A 467 -14.61 8.19 -3.00
CA TYR A 467 -15.10 7.30 -4.07
C TYR A 467 -16.04 7.97 -5.08
N PRO A 468 -16.91 8.96 -4.71
CA PRO A 468 -17.76 9.66 -5.67
C PRO A 468 -17.01 10.38 -6.81
N LEU A 469 -15.69 10.60 -6.70
CA LEU A 469 -14.88 11.14 -7.79
C LEU A 469 -14.33 10.08 -8.76
N ARG A 470 -14.41 8.78 -8.44
CA ARG A 470 -13.90 7.69 -9.29
C ARG A 470 -14.92 7.24 -10.33
N THR A 471 -14.44 6.87 -11.51
CA THR A 471 -15.25 6.34 -12.63
C THR A 471 -14.66 5.04 -13.14
N ALA A 472 -15.46 4.18 -13.76
CA ALA A 472 -14.99 2.90 -14.29
C ALA A 472 -13.93 3.09 -15.40
N ALA A 473 -14.04 4.16 -16.19
CA ALA A 473 -13.04 4.52 -17.21
C ALA A 473 -11.84 5.31 -16.64
N GLY A 474 -11.91 5.74 -15.37
CA GLY A 474 -10.89 6.57 -14.74
C GLY A 474 -9.90 5.71 -13.96
N GLY A 475 -8.61 5.96 -14.15
CA GLY A 475 -7.58 5.36 -13.30
C GLY A 475 -7.49 6.03 -11.94
N ASP A 476 -6.55 5.57 -11.12
CA ASP A 476 -6.26 6.19 -9.81
C ASP A 476 -5.54 7.54 -9.92
N ILE A 477 -5.11 7.92 -11.13
CA ILE A 477 -4.45 9.18 -11.44
C ILE A 477 -5.28 9.90 -12.51
N VAL A 478 -5.82 11.07 -12.17
CA VAL A 478 -6.69 11.84 -13.08
C VAL A 478 -6.32 13.32 -13.04
N ILE A 479 -6.18 13.94 -14.21
CA ILE A 479 -5.95 15.39 -14.35
C ILE A 479 -7.26 16.09 -14.71
N GLY A 480 -7.40 17.33 -14.25
CA GLY A 480 -8.54 18.19 -14.57
C GLY A 480 -9.36 18.58 -13.36
N ALA A 481 -8.83 18.35 -12.16
CA ALA A 481 -9.49 18.80 -10.94
C ALA A 481 -9.29 20.29 -10.74
N THR A 482 -10.30 20.93 -10.15
CA THR A 482 -10.22 22.30 -9.64
C THR A 482 -10.67 22.30 -8.19
N ILE A 483 -10.11 23.19 -7.38
CA ILE A 483 -10.58 23.38 -6.00
C ILE A 483 -11.19 24.76 -5.81
N SER A 484 -12.22 24.83 -4.97
CA SER A 484 -12.77 26.08 -4.46
C SER A 484 -12.79 26.05 -2.94
N LYS A 485 -12.20 27.08 -2.33
CA LYS A 485 -12.21 27.25 -0.87
C LYS A 485 -13.62 27.58 -0.40
N THR A 486 -14.07 26.89 0.65
CA THR A 486 -15.35 27.19 1.33
C THR A 486 -15.12 28.14 2.51
N SER A 487 -16.19 28.54 3.20
CA SER A 487 -16.09 29.27 4.47
C SER A 487 -15.88 28.36 5.69
N GLU A 488 -15.90 27.03 5.50
CA GLU A 488 -15.82 26.05 6.58
C GLU A 488 -14.37 25.70 6.92
N THR A 489 -14.13 25.38 8.19
CA THR A 489 -12.88 24.77 8.67
C THR A 489 -13.20 23.49 9.41
N TYR A 490 -12.23 22.56 9.45
CA TYR A 490 -12.41 21.25 10.06
C TYR A 490 -11.23 20.89 10.96
N PRO A 491 -11.45 20.55 12.24
CA PRO A 491 -10.37 20.15 13.14
C PRO A 491 -9.83 18.76 12.74
N ILE A 492 -8.52 18.70 12.53
CA ILE A 492 -7.77 17.47 12.23
C ILE A 492 -6.93 17.12 13.46
N SER A 493 -6.99 15.86 13.89
CA SER A 493 -6.18 15.35 15.00
C SER A 493 -4.87 14.78 14.48
N CYS A 494 -3.76 15.21 15.06
CA CYS A 494 -2.42 14.78 14.69
C CYS A 494 -1.61 14.50 15.96
N THR A 495 -0.86 13.41 16.00
CA THR A 495 -0.08 13.01 17.18
C THR A 495 1.30 13.66 17.25
N GLN A 496 1.69 14.45 16.24
CA GLN A 496 3.00 15.07 16.17
C GLN A 496 2.90 16.57 15.86
N ASP A 497 3.49 17.39 16.73
CA ASP A 497 3.49 18.86 16.60
C ASP A 497 4.74 19.41 15.91
N HIS A 498 5.90 18.80 16.18
CA HIS A 498 7.21 19.28 15.70
C HIS A 498 7.70 18.42 14.55
N TRP A 499 7.85 19.03 13.38
CA TRP A 499 8.13 18.35 12.12
C TRP A 499 9.58 18.50 11.64
N SER A 500 10.40 19.25 12.37
CA SER A 500 11.82 19.43 12.11
C SER A 500 12.60 19.03 13.38
N MET A 501 13.87 18.65 13.23
CA MET A 501 14.73 18.36 14.38
C MET A 501 15.16 19.63 15.13
N GLU A 502 14.91 20.83 14.59
CA GLU A 502 15.32 22.12 15.19
C GLU A 502 16.83 22.16 15.53
N GLY A 503 17.66 21.55 14.66
CA GLY A 503 19.11 21.45 14.84
C GLY A 503 19.58 20.44 15.90
N ARG A 504 18.69 19.61 16.45
CA ARG A 504 19.02 18.61 17.47
C ARG A 504 19.46 17.28 16.82
N PRO A 505 20.50 16.61 17.34
CA PRO A 505 20.97 15.33 16.81
C PRO A 505 20.11 14.14 17.30
N ILE A 506 18.79 14.20 17.04
CA ILE A 506 17.83 13.14 17.41
C ILE A 506 18.05 11.92 16.51
N ILE A 507 17.97 12.13 15.20
CA ILE A 507 18.36 11.16 14.18
C ILE A 507 19.73 11.60 13.67
N ARG A 508 20.70 10.68 13.70
CA ARG A 508 22.08 10.95 13.28
C ARG A 508 22.30 10.30 11.93
N GLU A 509 22.38 11.14 10.92
CA GLU A 509 22.45 10.72 9.51
C GLU A 509 23.88 10.84 9.00
N GLY A 510 24.26 9.91 8.14
CA GLY A 510 25.51 9.90 7.41
C GLY A 510 25.34 9.05 6.15
N ASN A 511 26.03 9.41 5.07
CA ASN A 511 26.02 8.56 3.89
C ASN A 511 27.04 7.40 4.05
N LEU A 512 26.89 6.34 3.25
CA LEU A 512 27.73 5.13 3.37
C LEU A 512 29.21 5.40 3.15
N GLU A 513 29.55 6.36 2.28
CA GLU A 513 30.94 6.77 2.03
C GLU A 513 31.56 7.45 3.25
N GLN A 514 30.83 8.38 3.88
CA GLN A 514 31.23 9.02 5.14
C GLN A 514 31.38 8.01 6.27
N TYR A 515 30.47 7.02 6.38
CA TYR A 515 30.59 5.97 7.40
C TYR A 515 31.82 5.07 7.18
N ARG A 516 32.20 4.82 5.92
CA ARG A 516 33.42 4.08 5.57
C ARG A 516 34.69 4.80 6.04
N GLU A 517 34.73 6.11 5.88
CA GLU A 517 35.87 6.95 6.26
C GLU A 517 35.88 7.28 7.76
N HIS A 518 34.70 7.46 8.36
CA HIS A 518 34.51 7.88 9.75
C HIS A 518 33.46 7.00 10.47
N PRO A 519 33.79 5.75 10.83
CA PRO A 519 32.88 4.82 11.51
C PRO A 519 32.30 5.38 12.82
N GLU A 520 33.05 6.24 13.49
CA GLU A 520 32.71 6.86 14.77
C GLU A 520 31.97 8.20 14.65
N PHE A 521 31.53 8.62 13.45
CA PHE A 521 30.94 9.95 13.20
C PHE A 521 29.83 10.31 14.20
N VAL A 522 29.04 9.32 14.61
CA VAL A 522 27.96 9.45 15.60
C VAL A 522 28.46 9.98 16.96
N GLN A 523 29.67 9.61 17.40
CA GLN A 523 30.25 10.04 18.67
C GLN A 523 30.60 11.53 18.65
N ASN A 524 30.97 12.03 17.47
CA ASN A 524 31.35 13.43 17.24
C ASN A 524 30.14 14.37 17.08
N MET A 525 28.92 13.84 17.12
CA MET A 525 27.67 14.63 17.09
C MET A 525 27.11 14.95 18.49
N ASN A 526 27.82 14.55 19.55
CA ASN A 526 27.46 14.90 20.92
C ASN A 526 27.92 16.34 21.27
N GLY A 527 27.27 16.95 22.27
CA GLY A 527 27.80 18.17 22.88
C GLY A 527 29.15 17.94 23.57
N HIS A 528 29.89 19.02 23.85
CA HIS A 528 31.19 18.95 24.53
C HIS A 528 31.05 18.26 25.90
N GLU A 529 31.77 17.16 26.12
CA GLU A 529 31.80 16.50 27.42
C GLU A 529 32.53 17.38 28.44
N PRO A 530 31.98 17.52 29.67
CA PRO A 530 32.64 18.30 30.71
C PRO A 530 33.94 17.62 31.20
N PRO A 531 34.91 18.38 31.73
CA PRO A 531 36.10 17.81 32.36
C PRO A 531 35.73 16.82 33.47
N GLY A 532 36.17 15.56 33.34
CA GLY A 532 35.84 14.46 34.26
C GLY A 532 34.72 13.52 33.80
N GLY A 533 34.10 13.81 32.66
CA GLY A 533 33.01 13.03 32.05
C GLY A 533 31.67 13.20 32.75
N ASN A 534 30.64 12.54 32.24
CA ASN A 534 29.29 12.55 32.82
C ASN A 534 29.22 11.66 34.07
N ARG A 535 29.65 12.18 35.22
CA ARG A 535 29.57 11.47 36.51
C ARG A 535 28.31 11.88 37.27
N PRO A 536 27.47 10.93 37.71
CA PRO A 536 26.33 11.27 38.56
C PRO A 536 26.83 11.76 39.93
N LEU A 537 26.13 12.74 40.50
CA LEU A 537 26.41 13.24 41.86
C LEU A 537 26.23 12.14 42.93
N TYR A 538 25.38 11.15 42.65
CA TYR A 538 25.07 10.04 43.54
C TYR A 538 25.53 8.71 42.92
N PRO A 539 26.17 7.80 43.69
CA PRO A 539 26.46 6.46 43.22
C PRO A 539 25.15 5.71 42.96
N ASN A 540 25.10 4.89 41.90
CA ASN A 540 23.93 4.08 41.63
C ASN A 540 23.90 2.90 42.61
N PRO A 541 22.84 2.75 43.43
CA PRO A 541 22.78 1.72 44.48
C PRO A 541 22.82 0.29 43.93
N PHE A 542 22.63 0.11 42.62
CA PHE A 542 22.68 -1.17 41.94
C PHE A 542 24.03 -1.47 41.27
N ASP A 543 25.05 -0.62 41.35
CA ASP A 543 26.33 -0.87 40.64
C ASP A 543 27.05 -2.13 41.11
N GLU A 544 26.98 -2.46 42.41
CA GLU A 544 27.49 -3.76 42.91
C GLU A 544 26.60 -4.93 42.47
N ALA A 545 25.28 -4.74 42.49
CA ALA A 545 24.32 -5.76 42.04
C ALA A 545 24.50 -6.09 40.55
N LYS A 546 24.82 -5.09 39.70
CA LYS A 546 25.08 -5.28 38.27
C LYS A 546 26.27 -6.20 37.99
N LYS A 547 27.29 -6.22 38.86
CA LYS A 547 28.48 -7.07 38.69
C LYS A 547 28.18 -8.56 38.83
N VAL A 548 27.11 -8.90 39.56
CA VAL A 548 26.69 -10.28 39.83
C VAL A 548 25.33 -10.62 39.23
N ALA A 549 24.67 -9.66 38.58
CA ALA A 549 23.36 -9.86 37.96
C ALA A 549 23.48 -10.84 36.77
N HIS A 550 22.60 -11.83 36.73
CA HIS A 550 22.54 -12.79 35.62
C HIS A 550 22.13 -12.15 34.29
N HIS A 551 21.26 -11.15 34.34
CA HIS A 551 20.72 -10.50 33.15
C HIS A 551 20.69 -8.98 33.30
N GLN A 552 21.03 -8.29 32.22
CA GLN A 552 20.83 -6.84 32.05
C GLN A 552 20.12 -6.66 30.70
N TRP A 553 18.85 -6.26 30.73
CA TRP A 553 18.04 -6.12 29.53
C TRP A 553 18.31 -4.80 28.82
N GLY A 554 18.59 -4.87 27.53
CA GLY A 554 18.74 -3.71 26.66
C GLY A 554 17.95 -3.91 25.37
N MET A 555 17.55 -2.80 24.75
CA MET A 555 16.90 -2.78 23.44
C MET A 555 17.70 -1.87 22.53
N ALA A 556 18.06 -2.38 21.34
CA ALA A 556 18.69 -1.62 20.29
C ALA A 556 17.75 -1.56 19.08
N ILE A 557 17.49 -0.36 18.58
CA ILE A 557 16.65 -0.14 17.40
C ILE A 557 17.58 0.28 16.27
N ASP A 558 17.65 -0.55 15.22
CA ASP A 558 18.34 -0.20 13.99
C ASP A 558 17.46 0.75 13.17
N LEU A 559 17.81 2.04 13.17
CA LEU A 559 17.08 3.07 12.41
C LEU A 559 17.32 2.96 10.90
N GLY A 560 18.39 2.29 10.45
CA GLY A 560 18.60 1.99 9.03
C GLY A 560 17.66 0.89 8.51
N ALA A 561 17.17 0.04 9.43
CA ALA A 561 16.18 -0.99 9.16
C ALA A 561 14.72 -0.54 9.42
N CYS A 562 14.52 0.55 10.17
CA CYS A 562 13.20 1.06 10.51
C CYS A 562 12.58 1.81 9.32
N VAL A 563 11.66 1.15 8.61
CA VAL A 563 10.97 1.77 7.47
C VAL A 563 9.81 2.69 7.86
N GLY A 564 9.43 2.72 9.14
CA GLY A 564 8.35 3.58 9.65
C GLY A 564 6.92 3.05 9.43
N CYS A 565 6.74 1.73 9.28
CA CYS A 565 5.45 1.09 8.98
C CYS A 565 4.39 1.13 10.09
N SER A 566 4.74 1.64 11.29
CA SER A 566 3.87 1.72 12.47
C SER A 566 3.31 0.37 13.00
N SER A 567 3.70 -0.79 12.45
CA SER A 567 3.22 -2.10 12.92
C SER A 567 3.64 -2.39 14.37
N CYS A 568 4.79 -1.88 14.80
CA CYS A 568 5.27 -1.99 16.18
C CYS A 568 4.39 -1.21 17.19
N THR A 569 3.76 -0.11 16.77
CA THR A 569 2.79 0.64 17.60
C THR A 569 1.54 -0.20 17.83
N VAL A 570 0.93 -0.75 16.77
CA VAL A 570 -0.27 -1.60 16.89
C VAL A 570 0.04 -2.87 17.67
N ALA A 571 1.20 -3.50 17.46
CA ALA A 571 1.61 -4.68 18.22
C ALA A 571 1.74 -4.38 19.71
N CYS A 572 2.30 -3.22 20.08
CA CYS A 572 2.37 -2.78 21.47
C CYS A 572 0.97 -2.55 22.04
N GLN A 573 0.06 -1.94 21.26
CA GLN A 573 -1.33 -1.72 21.66
C GLN A 573 -2.08 -3.04 21.89
N SER A 574 -1.95 -4.01 20.98
CA SER A 574 -2.62 -5.31 21.09
C SER A 574 -2.10 -6.15 22.26
N GLU A 575 -0.78 -6.15 22.49
CA GLU A 575 -0.15 -6.95 23.55
C GLU A 575 -0.39 -6.37 24.94
N ASN A 576 -0.38 -5.04 25.09
CA ASN A 576 -0.38 -4.39 26.40
C ASN A 576 -1.76 -3.87 26.82
N ASN A 577 -2.83 -4.25 26.11
CA ASN A 577 -4.21 -3.82 26.38
C ASN A 577 -4.35 -2.28 26.43
N ILE A 578 -3.64 -1.58 25.56
CA ILE A 578 -3.66 -0.12 25.57
C ILE A 578 -4.99 0.36 24.98
N PRO A 579 -5.76 1.20 25.71
CA PRO A 579 -7.11 1.58 25.28
C PRO A 579 -7.07 2.48 24.04
N ILE A 580 -8.14 2.41 23.26
CA ILE A 580 -8.34 3.34 22.13
C ILE A 580 -8.75 4.71 22.65
N VAL A 581 -8.18 5.78 22.10
CA VAL A 581 -8.57 7.16 22.39
C VAL A 581 -9.25 7.81 21.18
N GLY A 582 -10.42 8.39 21.42
CA GLY A 582 -11.20 9.07 20.38
C GLY A 582 -10.56 10.38 19.91
N LYS A 583 -10.91 10.78 18.68
CA LYS A 583 -10.38 11.95 17.96
C LYS A 583 -10.21 13.22 18.79
N ASP A 584 -11.22 13.63 19.57
CA ASP A 584 -11.18 14.86 20.40
C ASP A 584 -10.09 14.79 21.47
N LEU A 585 -9.92 13.65 22.14
CA LEU A 585 -8.89 13.52 23.18
C LEU A 585 -7.49 13.43 22.57
N VAL A 586 -7.33 12.80 21.40
CA VAL A 586 -6.06 12.83 20.66
C VAL A 586 -5.71 14.26 20.22
N ALA A 587 -6.68 15.07 19.79
CA ALA A 587 -6.45 16.49 19.47
C ALA A 587 -5.91 17.31 20.65
N ARG A 588 -6.04 16.79 21.89
CA ARG A 588 -5.55 17.40 23.13
C ARG A 588 -4.25 16.76 23.63
N GLY A 589 -3.58 15.94 22.79
CA GLY A 589 -2.33 15.25 23.12
C GLY A 589 -2.50 14.17 24.19
N ARG A 590 -3.58 13.39 24.09
CA ARG A 590 -3.92 12.32 25.06
C ARG A 590 -4.03 10.95 24.41
N GLU A 591 -3.45 10.78 23.22
CA GLU A 591 -3.27 9.47 22.60
C GLU A 591 -2.53 8.51 23.53
N MET A 592 -2.95 7.26 23.55
CA MET A 592 -2.34 6.24 24.40
C MET A 592 -1.52 5.29 23.53
N HIS A 593 -0.38 5.78 23.04
CA HIS A 593 0.62 4.95 22.35
C HIS A 593 1.91 4.95 23.15
N TRP A 594 2.29 3.79 23.71
CA TRP A 594 3.55 3.66 24.48
C TRP A 594 4.79 3.72 23.60
N LEU A 595 4.65 3.33 22.33
CA LEU A 595 5.68 3.45 21.31
C LEU A 595 5.14 4.28 20.15
N ARG A 596 5.89 5.33 19.80
CA ARG A 596 5.59 6.20 18.66
C ARG A 596 6.73 6.18 17.65
N ILE A 597 6.35 6.37 16.40
CA ILE A 597 7.28 6.58 15.29
C ILE A 597 7.21 8.06 14.92
N ASP A 598 8.27 8.79 15.22
CA ASP A 598 8.38 10.22 14.90
C ASP A 598 8.99 10.41 13.50
N ARG A 599 8.65 11.53 12.85
CA ARG A 599 9.20 11.90 11.55
C ARG A 599 9.74 13.32 11.54
N TYR A 600 10.96 13.50 11.06
CA TYR A 600 11.53 14.84 10.89
C TYR A 600 11.87 15.12 9.43
N TYR A 601 11.44 16.27 8.95
CA TYR A 601 11.85 16.80 7.66
C TYR A 601 13.10 17.66 7.83
N ALA A 602 14.14 17.34 7.06
CA ALA A 602 15.27 18.22 6.85
C ALA A 602 15.10 18.96 5.52
N GLY A 603 15.43 20.26 5.51
CA GLY A 603 15.54 21.04 4.28
C GLY A 603 17.00 21.38 4.03
N GLY A 604 17.40 21.45 2.76
CA GLY A 604 18.65 22.12 2.41
C GLY A 604 18.60 23.58 2.93
N PRO A 605 19.72 24.15 3.40
CA PRO A 605 19.74 25.55 3.78
C PRO A 605 19.24 26.37 2.59
N LYS A 606 18.14 27.11 2.76
CA LYS A 606 17.86 28.22 1.84
C LYS A 606 19.12 29.08 1.87
N LYS A 607 19.67 29.43 0.71
CA LYS A 607 20.54 30.61 0.64
C LYS A 607 19.71 31.76 1.19
N HIS A 608 19.93 32.12 2.44
CA HIS A 608 19.46 33.38 2.98
C HIS A 608 20.21 34.44 2.18
N ASN A 609 19.59 34.97 1.14
CA ASN A 609 19.92 36.32 0.72
C ASN A 609 19.42 37.20 1.85
N TRP A 610 20.34 37.67 2.68
CA TRP A 610 20.06 38.65 3.72
C TRP A 610 19.78 40.06 3.17
N ASP A 611 19.73 40.21 1.84
CA ASP A 611 19.46 41.46 1.13
C ASP A 611 18.32 41.30 0.09
N ALA A 612 17.07 41.22 0.54
CA ALA A 612 15.87 41.49 -0.28
C ALA A 612 14.68 41.90 0.58
#